data_AF-B0TUV5-F1
#
_entry.id   AF-B0TUV5-F1
#
_cell.length_a   1.000
_cell.length_b   1.000
_cell.length_c   1.000
_cell.angle_alpha   90.00
_cell.angle_beta   90.00
_cell.angle_gamma   90.00
#
_symmetry.space_group_name_H-M   'P 1'
#
loop_
_entity.id
_entity.type
_entity.pdbx_description
1 polymer ?
#
loop_
_entity_poly.entity_id
_entity_poly.type
_entity_poly.pdbx_seq_one_letter_code
_entity_poly.pdbx_strand_id
1 'polypeptide(L)' 'MLCLGFIRWIVHPKEHFVMSFELIMLSLGLVLIIEGIGPLLFPNRWRAYLKEISNQNQQLLQRLGGSLVTVGVVLLIIFS' A
#
# COMPACT_ATOMS: atom_id res chain seq x y z
N MET A 1 21.58 2.52 35.81
CA MET A 1 20.75 2.85 34.62
C MET A 1 20.82 1.80 33.50
N LEU A 2 21.92 1.05 33.34
CA LEU A 2 22.06 0.01 32.29
C LEU A 2 21.17 -1.24 32.49
N CYS A 3 20.84 -1.62 33.74
CA CYS A 3 20.07 -2.85 34.02
C CYS A 3 18.56 -2.74 33.65
N LEU A 4 17.98 -1.54 33.71
CA LEU A 4 16.55 -1.30 33.40
C LEU A 4 16.25 -1.32 31.89
N GLY A 5 17.22 -0.96 31.04
CA GLY A 5 17.07 -1.02 29.57
C GLY A 5 17.00 -2.45 29.03
N PHE A 6 17.72 -3.39 29.67
CA PHE A 6 17.76 -4.80 29.27
C PHE A 6 16.47 -5.55 29.61
N ILE A 7 15.82 -5.22 30.74
CA ILE A 7 14.54 -5.81 31.15
C ILE A 7 13.39 -5.33 30.25
N ARG A 8 13.42 -4.08 29.78
CA ARG A 8 12.47 -3.57 28.77
C ARG A 8 12.58 -4.34 27.44
N TRP A 9 13.81 -4.67 27.03
CA TRP A 9 14.09 -5.42 25.79
C TRP A 9 13.64 -6.89 25.86
N ILE A 10 13.65 -7.51 27.05
CA ILE A 10 13.23 -8.91 27.24
C ILE A 10 11.71 -9.10 27.28
N VAL A 11 10.95 -8.06 27.66
CA VAL A 11 9.48 -8.10 27.74
C VAL A 11 8.81 -7.72 26.40
N HIS A 12 9.44 -6.88 25.57
CA HIS A 12 8.85 -6.38 24.31
C HIS A 12 9.46 -6.89 22.97
N PRO A 13 10.09 -8.09 22.84
CA PRO A 13 10.59 -8.54 21.53
C PRO A 13 9.45 -9.02 20.61
N LYS A 14 8.32 -9.46 21.18
CA LYS A 14 7.14 -9.97 20.44
C LYS A 14 6.37 -8.84 19.76
N GLU A 15 6.37 -7.65 20.33
CA GLU A 15 5.56 -6.52 19.87
C GLU A 15 6.11 -5.90 18.59
N HIS A 16 7.42 -5.92 18.40
CA HIS A 16 8.05 -5.50 17.13
C HIS A 16 7.60 -6.34 15.93
N PHE A 17 7.46 -7.66 16.11
CA PHE A 17 7.05 -8.56 15.03
C PHE A 17 5.52 -8.54 14.80
N VAL A 18 4.73 -8.49 15.88
CA VAL A 18 3.26 -8.40 15.80
C VAL A 18 2.82 -7.08 15.17
N MET A 19 3.43 -5.96 15.56
CA MET A 19 3.13 -4.64 14.98
C MET A 19 3.41 -4.61 13.47
N SER A 20 4.47 -5.28 13.01
CA SER A 20 4.82 -5.32 11.58
C SER A 20 3.77 -6.06 10.73
N PHE A 21 3.33 -7.24 11.18
CA PHE A 21 2.33 -8.01 10.43
C PHE A 21 0.96 -7.33 10.43
N GLU A 22 0.54 -6.75 11.55
CA GLU A 22 -0.72 -5.98 11.63
C GLU A 22 -0.69 -4.76 10.71
N LEU A 23 0.42 -4.03 10.64
CA LEU A 23 0.58 -2.89 9.73
C LEU A 23 0.55 -3.31 8.26
N ILE A 24 1.14 -4.45 7.90
CA ILE A 24 1.06 -5.01 6.55
C ILE A 24 -0.37 -5.41 6.21
N MET A 25 -1.06 -6.13 7.12
CA MET A 25 -2.46 -6.50 6.89
C MET A 25 -3.40 -5.30 6.82
N LEU A 26 -3.17 -4.28 7.64
CA LEU A 26 -3.96 -3.04 7.66
C LEU A 26 -3.73 -2.20 6.40
N SER A 27 -2.48 -2.03 5.96
CA SER A 27 -2.16 -1.32 4.72
C SER A 27 -2.73 -2.04 3.49
N LEU A 28 -2.63 -3.37 3.43
CA LEU A 28 -3.28 -4.18 2.38
C LEU A 28 -4.81 -4.04 2.43
N GLY A 29 -5.41 -4.06 3.63
CA GLY A 29 -6.85 -3.85 3.82
C GLY A 29 -7.31 -2.49 3.30
N LEU A 30 -6.57 -1.43 3.59
CA LEU A 30 -6.87 -0.08 3.10
C LEU A 30 -6.77 0.01 1.57
N VAL A 31 -5.72 -0.53 0.97
CA VAL A 31 -5.56 -0.55 -0.50
C VAL A 31 -6.71 -1.31 -1.17
N LEU A 32 -7.12 -2.46 -0.61
CA LEU A 32 -8.24 -3.24 -1.13
C LEU A 32 -9.58 -2.50 -1.01
N ILE A 33 -9.82 -1.77 0.08
CA ILE A 33 -11.02 -0.94 0.23
C ILE A 33 -11.02 0.15 -0.82
N ILE A 34 -9.91 0.87 -1.01
CA ILE A 34 -9.80 1.96 -1.99
C ILE A 34 -10.02 1.44 -3.42
N GLU A 35 -9.38 0.34 -3.80
CA GLU A 35 -9.56 -0.30 -5.11
C GLU A 35 -10.99 -0.84 -5.30
N GLY A 36 -11.60 -1.39 -4.25
CA GLY A 36 -12.97 -1.92 -4.27
C GLY A 36 -14.06 -0.85 -4.33
N ILE A 37 -13.80 0.37 -3.84
CA ILE A 37 -14.75 1.49 -3.85
C ILE A 37 -15.14 1.89 -5.28
N GLY A 38 -14.18 1.90 -6.21
CA GLY A 38 -14.41 2.25 -7.62
C GLY A 38 -15.54 1.45 -8.29
N PRO A 39 -15.44 0.12 -8.37
CA PRO A 39 -16.47 -0.72 -8.95
C PRO A 39 -17.76 -0.77 -8.11
N LEU A 40 -17.68 -0.60 -6.78
CA LEU A 40 -18.82 -0.70 -5.88
C LEU A 40 -19.74 0.54 -5.93
N LEU A 41 -19.17 1.75 -6.02
CA LEU A 41 -19.95 2.99 -6.10
C LEU A 41 -20.49 3.27 -7.51
N PHE A 42 -19.69 3.04 -8.56
CA PHE A 42 -20.06 3.42 -9.93
C PHE A 42 -19.63 2.37 -10.97
N PRO A 43 -20.27 1.18 -11.01
CA PRO A 43 -19.83 0.06 -11.85
C PRO A 43 -19.79 0.39 -13.36
N ASN A 44 -20.77 1.16 -13.86
CA ASN A 44 -20.84 1.52 -15.27
C ASN A 44 -19.77 2.53 -15.69
N ARG A 45 -19.54 3.55 -14.85
CA ARG A 45 -18.51 4.58 -15.10
C ARG A 45 -17.12 3.99 -14.97
N TRP A 46 -16.90 3.17 -13.94
CA TRP A 46 -15.64 2.45 -13.72
C TRP A 46 -15.29 1.55 -14.90
N ARG A 47 -16.25 0.74 -15.39
CA ARG A 47 -16.03 -0.11 -16.57
C ARG A 47 -15.72 0.70 -17.82
N ALA A 48 -16.42 1.81 -18.06
CA ALA A 48 -16.15 2.68 -19.21
C ALA A 48 -14.75 3.31 -19.12
N TYR A 49 -14.34 3.76 -17.93
CA TYR A 49 -13.01 4.31 -17.67
C TYR A 49 -11.89 3.28 -17.91
N LEU A 50 -12.04 2.06 -17.37
CA LEU A 50 -11.07 0.98 -17.61
C LEU A 50 -10.99 0.60 -19.08
N LYS A 51 -12.12 0.60 -19.80
CA LYS A 51 -12.14 0.33 -21.24
C LYS A 51 -11.40 1.41 -22.02
N GLU A 52 -11.59 2.67 -21.67
CA GLU A 52 -10.87 3.78 -22.27
C GLU A 52 -9.37 3.63 -22.07
N ILE A 53 -8.93 3.37 -20.82
CA ILE A 53 -7.51 3.13 -20.49
C ILE A 53 -6.94 1.93 -21.25
N SER A 54 -7.69 0.83 -21.31
CA SER A 54 -7.26 -0.37 -22.04
C SER A 54 -7.14 -0.15 -23.54
N ASN A 55 -7.83 0.85 -24.09
CA ASN A 55 -7.77 1.18 -25.52
C ASN A 55 -6.68 2.21 -25.84
N GLN A 56 -6.06 2.82 -24.82
CA GLN A 56 -4.92 3.72 -24.99
C GLN A 56 -3.66 2.95 -25.42
N ASN A 57 -2.72 3.67 -26.05
CA ASN A 57 -1.45 3.09 -26.50
C ASN A 57 -0.70 2.41 -25.34
N GLN A 58 -0.16 1.22 -25.58
CA GLN A 58 0.57 0.41 -24.61
C GLN A 58 1.67 1.19 -23.86
N GLN A 59 2.36 2.10 -24.56
CA GLN A 59 3.39 2.96 -23.96
C GLN A 59 2.82 3.90 -22.90
N LEU A 60 1.59 4.39 -23.10
CA LEU A 60 0.93 5.30 -22.19
C LEU A 60 0.46 4.55 -20.93
N LEU A 61 -0.06 3.33 -21.09
CA LEU A 61 -0.39 2.44 -19.98
C LEU A 61 0.83 2.09 -19.12
N GLN A 62 1.97 1.81 -19.77
CA GLN A 62 3.24 1.56 -19.06
C GLN A 62 3.76 2.80 -18.33
N ARG A 63 3.59 3.99 -18.88
CA ARG A 63 3.97 5.24 -18.22
C ARG A 63 3.08 5.53 -17.01
N LEU A 64 1.78 5.28 -17.11
CA LEU A 64 0.87 5.39 -15.97
C LEU A 64 1.26 4.43 -14.85
N GLY A 65 1.42 3.14 -15.16
CA GLY A 65 1.88 2.15 -14.18
C GLY A 65 3.27 2.47 -13.60
N GLY A 66 4.21 2.87 -14.45
CA GLY A 66 5.56 3.25 -14.04
C GLY A 66 5.59 4.48 -13.12
N SER A 67 4.73 5.47 -13.37
CA SER A 67 4.61 6.64 -12.49
C SER A 67 4.07 6.28 -11.11
N LEU A 68 3.06 5.39 -11.01
CA LEU A 68 2.56 4.88 -9.73
C LEU A 68 3.66 4.15 -8.94
N VAL A 69 4.40 3.27 -9.61
CA VAL A 69 5.52 2.54 -8.98
C VAL A 69 6.58 3.51 -8.50
N THR A 70 6.94 4.51 -9.32
CA THR A 70 7.96 5.51 -8.96
C THR A 70 7.54 6.31 -7.73
N VAL A 71 6.29 6.79 -7.68
CA VAL A 71 5.76 7.51 -6.51
C VAL A 71 5.75 6.62 -5.28
N GLY A 72 5.32 5.36 -5.41
CA GLY A 72 5.33 4.40 -4.31
C GLY A 72 6.74 4.15 -3.75
N VAL A 73 7.73 3.99 -4.62
CA VAL A 73 9.15 3.83 -4.22
C VAL A 73 9.68 5.08 -3.53
N VAL A 74 9.37 6.28 -4.04
CA VAL A 74 9.79 7.54 -3.41
C VAL A 74 9.19 7.68 -2.01
N LEU A 75 7.91 7.35 -1.84
CA LEU A 75 7.27 7.37 -0.52
C LEU A 75 7.92 6.34 0.43
N LEU A 76 8.18 5.12 -0.04
CA LEU A 76 8.87 4.11 0.76
C LEU A 76 10.26 4.58 1.20
N ILE A 77 11.03 5.23 0.33
CA ILE A 77 12.37 5.72 0.68
C ILE A 77 12.32 6.86 1.70
N ILE A 78 11.29 7.73 1.65
CA ILE A 78 11.16 8.87 2.56
C ILE A 78 10.64 8.46 3.95
N PHE A 79 9.74 7.47 4.02
CA PHE A 79 9.04 7.10 5.25
C PHE A 79 9.53 5.79 5.89
N SER A 80 10.38 5.00 5.20
CA SER A 80 11.08 3.84 5.78
C SER A 80 12.37 4.23 6.48
#